data_AF-A0AAV6XHU6-F1
#
_entry.id   AF-A0AAV6XHU6-F1
#
_cell.length_a   1.000
_cell.length_b   1.000
_cell.length_c   1.000
_cell.angle_alpha   90.00
_cell.angle_beta   90.00
_cell.angle_gamma   90.00
#
_symmetry.space_group_name_H-M   'P 1'
#
loop_
_entity.id
_entity.type
_entity.pdbx_description
1 polymer ?
#
loop_
_entity_poly.entity_id
_entity_poly.type
_entity_poly.pdbx_seq_one_letter_code
_entity_poly.pdbx_strand_id
1 'polypeptide(L)'
;MQKMEDPKCCFAELHELIQTLEQSTNWNGDPLVKYEGFWFPLIVIFIAQSPLRTSNPHIVVPFLEYNIYRDHENPDLEHIPNPRIFSTHMPFNVLPDSIRESECKIIYMCRNPLDHFISYRHFLLKKIIKEDVEPLGIDESFDMFCQGIQLFGPFWEHVLGYWNAHLKNPEKVLFLKYEDLKENSTLYVKKIAEFIGLPFSSEEEEQGLIEEISKFCSFENLSNLEVNKTGKLHGIVENSSFFRKGEIGDWKNYLTPEMAERINKLMESQLEGYGLKFKNKS
;
A
#
# COMPACT_ATOMS: atom_id res chain seq x y z
N MET A 1 24.52 -7.80 22.79
CA MET A 1 24.48 -6.58 21.94
C MET A 1 24.10 -7.04 20.54
N GLN A 2 22.79 -7.12 20.26
CA GLN A 2 22.29 -7.50 18.94
C GLN A 2 22.23 -6.22 18.11
N LYS A 3 23.13 -6.08 17.16
CA LYS A 3 22.86 -5.22 16.01
C LYS A 3 21.78 -5.93 15.18
N MET A 4 20.78 -5.19 14.74
CA MET A 4 19.82 -5.67 13.74
C MET A 4 20.58 -5.82 12.41
N GLU A 5 21.21 -6.97 12.20
CA GLU A 5 21.98 -7.30 10.99
C GLU A 5 21.12 -7.97 9.90
N ASP A 6 19.85 -8.32 10.20
CA ASP A 6 18.94 -8.92 9.22
C ASP A 6 17.91 -7.90 8.71
N PRO A 7 17.86 -7.59 7.39
CA PRO A 7 16.82 -6.75 6.78
C PRO A 7 15.40 -7.34 6.89
N LYS A 8 15.26 -8.56 7.42
CA LYS A 8 13.97 -9.20 7.77
C LYS A 8 13.43 -8.84 9.15
N CYS A 9 14.02 -7.87 9.84
CA CYS A 9 13.54 -7.48 11.16
C CYS A 9 12.05 -7.11 11.11
N CYS A 10 11.24 -7.92 11.78
CA CYS A 10 9.79 -7.78 11.76
C CYS A 10 9.41 -6.58 12.63
N PHE A 11 8.33 -5.88 12.28
CA PHE A 11 7.74 -4.86 13.15
C PHE A 11 7.48 -5.38 14.58
N ALA A 12 7.25 -6.68 14.75
CA ALA A 12 7.12 -7.34 16.06
C ALA A 12 8.41 -7.29 16.89
N GLU A 13 9.57 -7.54 16.28
CA GLU A 13 10.88 -7.53 16.97
C GLU A 13 11.27 -6.11 17.37
N LEU A 14 10.92 -5.10 16.56
CA LEU A 14 11.12 -3.70 16.89
C LEU A 14 10.28 -3.27 18.08
N HIS A 15 9.02 -3.70 18.15
CA HIS A 15 8.12 -3.41 19.26
C HIS A 15 8.58 -4.08 20.56
N GLU A 16 8.99 -5.35 20.50
CA GLU A 16 9.58 -6.06 21.64
C GLU A 16 10.89 -5.38 22.11
N LEU A 17 11.77 -5.03 21.17
CA LEU A 17 13.01 -4.31 21.47
C LEU A 17 12.72 -3.02 22.23
N ILE A 18 11.79 -2.20 21.73
CA ILE A 18 11.36 -0.95 22.35
C ILE A 18 10.92 -1.15 23.80
N GLN A 19 10.13 -2.20 24.07
CA GLN A 19 9.66 -2.49 25.43
C GLN A 19 10.79 -2.88 26.39
N THR A 20 11.90 -3.39 25.87
CA THR A 20 13.09 -3.72 26.69
C THR A 20 14.01 -2.53 26.97
N LEU A 21 13.86 -1.41 26.25
CA LEU A 21 14.72 -0.23 26.43
C LEU A 21 14.37 0.49 27.73
N GLU A 22 15.39 1.07 28.38
CA GLU A 22 15.21 1.92 29.56
C GLU A 22 14.34 3.14 29.17
N GLN A 23 13.25 3.38 29.91
CA GLN A 23 12.31 4.47 29.65
C GLN A 23 12.38 5.51 30.77
N SER A 24 12.23 6.78 30.42
CA SER A 24 12.18 7.90 31.37
C SER A 24 11.41 9.05 30.76
N THR A 25 11.06 10.07 31.55
CA THR A 25 10.44 11.30 31.06
C THR A 25 11.41 12.46 31.16
N ASN A 26 11.47 13.31 30.14
CA ASN A 26 12.30 14.52 30.16
C ASN A 26 11.67 15.61 31.05
N TRP A 27 12.35 16.75 31.19
CA TRP A 27 11.89 17.87 32.03
C TRP A 27 10.61 18.57 31.51
N ASN A 28 10.19 18.30 30.28
CA ASN A 28 8.92 18.76 29.70
C ASN A 28 7.81 17.71 29.81
N GLY A 29 8.11 16.51 30.34
CA GLY A 29 7.16 15.41 30.47
C GLY A 29 7.12 14.46 29.27
N ASP A 30 7.94 14.66 28.23
CA ASP A 30 7.94 13.75 27.08
C ASP A 30 8.63 12.43 27.44
N PRO A 31 8.05 11.26 27.09
CA PRO A 31 8.71 9.99 27.30
C PRO A 31 9.86 9.79 26.32
N LEU A 32 10.95 9.26 26.85
CA LEU A 32 12.18 8.96 26.17
C LEU A 32 12.55 7.50 26.39
N VAL A 33 13.11 6.90 25.35
CA VAL A 33 13.74 5.58 25.40
C VAL A 33 15.25 5.73 25.24
N LYS A 34 16.01 4.94 26.00
CA LYS A 34 17.46 4.94 25.92
C LYS A 34 17.93 3.91 24.89
N TYR A 35 18.54 4.39 23.81
CA TYR A 35 19.08 3.57 22.75
C TYR A 35 20.54 3.94 22.50
N GLU A 36 21.43 2.94 22.47
CA GLU A 36 22.89 3.13 22.30
C GLU A 36 23.49 4.16 23.29
N GLY A 37 22.93 4.23 24.50
CA GLY A 37 23.39 5.13 25.57
C GLY A 37 22.82 6.55 25.53
N PHE A 38 22.00 6.90 24.54
CA PHE A 38 21.37 8.21 24.39
C PHE A 38 19.86 8.12 24.53
N TRP A 39 19.24 9.19 25.03
CA TRP A 39 17.80 9.28 25.18
C TRP A 39 17.16 9.88 23.93
N PHE A 40 16.17 9.18 23.37
CA PHE A 40 15.44 9.62 22.19
C PHE A 40 13.94 9.53 22.45
N PRO A 41 13.12 10.39 21.82
CA PRO A 41 11.70 10.14 21.71
C PRO A 41 11.46 8.77 21.06
N LEU A 42 10.47 8.02 21.56
CA LEU A 42 10.17 6.66 21.09
C LEU A 42 10.04 6.59 19.56
N ILE A 43 9.40 7.59 18.96
CA ILE A 43 9.18 7.70 17.53
C ILE A 43 10.47 7.76 16.71
N VAL A 44 11.55 8.36 17.24
CA VAL A 44 12.84 8.43 16.55
C VAL A 44 13.42 7.04 16.36
N ILE A 45 13.28 6.17 17.37
CA ILE A 45 13.74 4.78 17.28
C ILE A 45 12.88 3.99 16.30
N PHE A 46 11.56 4.15 16.35
CA PHE A 46 10.65 3.46 15.45
C PHE A 46 10.95 3.76 13.97
N ILE A 47 11.11 5.05 13.62
CA ILE A 47 11.46 5.46 12.26
C ILE A 47 12.88 5.03 11.89
N ALA A 48 13.86 5.18 12.78
CA ALA A 48 15.25 4.85 12.50
C ALA A 48 15.45 3.36 12.19
N GLN A 49 14.71 2.48 12.87
CA GLN A 49 14.78 1.04 12.72
C GLN A 49 13.80 0.49 11.67
N SER A 50 12.97 1.33 11.05
CA SER A 50 12.01 0.87 10.05
C SER A 50 12.72 0.21 8.86
N PRO A 51 12.31 -1.00 8.44
CA PRO A 51 12.90 -1.67 7.28
C PRO A 51 12.69 -0.87 5.99
N LEU A 52 11.72 0.06 5.96
CA LEU A 52 11.46 0.94 4.82
C LEU A 52 12.63 1.92 4.53
N ARG A 53 13.56 2.12 5.47
CA ARG A 53 14.77 2.92 5.21
C ARG A 53 15.81 2.21 4.35
N THR A 54 15.87 0.89 4.47
CA THR A 54 16.92 0.05 3.87
C THR A 54 16.39 -0.91 2.80
N SER A 55 15.07 -1.07 2.72
CA SER A 55 14.41 -1.95 1.76
C SER A 55 13.23 -1.26 1.10
N ASN A 56 13.00 -1.57 -0.18
CA ASN A 56 11.81 -1.12 -0.88
C ASN A 56 10.55 -1.72 -0.23
N PRO A 57 9.42 -0.98 -0.15
CA PRO A 57 8.19 -1.49 0.47
C PRO A 57 7.70 -2.85 -0.05
N HIS A 58 7.92 -3.16 -1.33
CA HIS A 58 7.50 -4.44 -1.93
C HIS A 58 8.40 -5.64 -1.55
N ILE A 59 9.54 -5.39 -0.91
CA ILE A 59 10.35 -6.43 -0.25
C ILE A 59 9.80 -6.69 1.16
N VAL A 60 9.43 -5.61 1.87
CA VAL A 60 8.92 -5.68 3.25
C VAL A 60 7.53 -6.32 3.30
N VAL A 61 6.67 -6.02 2.33
CA VAL A 61 5.33 -6.60 2.18
C VAL A 61 5.25 -7.34 0.83
N PRO A 62 5.66 -8.62 0.78
CA PRO A 62 5.77 -9.36 -0.47
C PRO A 62 4.39 -9.65 -1.09
N PHE A 63 4.33 -9.66 -2.43
CA PHE A 63 3.15 -10.11 -3.17
C PHE A 63 3.04 -11.62 -3.16
N LEU A 64 1.84 -12.14 -2.90
CA LEU A 64 1.59 -13.59 -2.96
C LEU A 64 1.91 -14.14 -4.36
N GLU A 65 1.36 -13.52 -5.40
CA GLU A 65 1.47 -14.01 -6.77
C GLU A 65 2.84 -13.81 -7.43
N TYR A 66 3.68 -12.91 -6.92
CA TYR A 66 4.98 -12.59 -7.54
C TYR A 66 6.19 -12.95 -6.69
N ASN A 67 6.11 -12.77 -5.36
CA ASN A 67 7.24 -13.01 -4.47
C ASN A 67 7.19 -14.41 -3.84
N ILE A 68 5.98 -14.91 -3.54
CA ILE A 68 5.79 -16.11 -2.72
C ILE A 68 5.52 -17.34 -3.60
N TYR A 69 4.53 -17.25 -4.49
CA TYR A 69 4.04 -18.41 -5.27
C TYR A 69 4.50 -18.46 -6.72
N ARG A 70 5.29 -17.48 -7.20
CA ARG A 70 5.71 -17.43 -8.61
C ARG A 70 6.59 -18.63 -9.00
N ASP A 71 7.58 -18.91 -8.17
CA ASP A 71 8.63 -19.91 -8.43
C ASP A 71 8.55 -21.10 -7.44
N HIS A 72 7.56 -21.08 -6.54
CA HIS A 72 7.39 -22.07 -5.47
C HIS A 72 5.91 -22.47 -5.36
N GLU A 73 5.57 -23.70 -5.74
CA GLU A 73 4.19 -24.19 -5.64
C GLU A 73 3.70 -24.26 -4.18
N ASN A 74 4.59 -24.68 -3.26
CA ASN A 74 4.33 -24.78 -1.82
C ASN A 74 5.47 -24.12 -1.02
N PRO A 75 5.50 -22.79 -0.94
CA PRO A 75 6.52 -22.08 -0.19
C PRO A 75 6.32 -22.31 1.32
N ASP A 76 7.43 -22.49 2.03
CA ASP A 76 7.41 -22.53 3.50
C ASP A 76 7.22 -21.10 4.05
N LEU A 77 6.06 -20.87 4.67
CA LEU A 77 5.69 -19.59 5.27
C LEU A 77 5.94 -19.55 6.79
N GLU A 78 6.42 -20.64 7.40
CA GLU A 78 6.70 -20.71 8.85
C GLU A 78 7.88 -19.81 9.23
N HIS A 79 8.77 -19.55 8.29
CA HIS A 79 9.93 -18.69 8.48
C HIS A 79 9.58 -17.19 8.49
N ILE A 80 8.32 -16.84 8.17
CA ILE A 80 7.85 -15.45 8.20
C ILE A 80 7.19 -15.19 9.56
N PRO A 81 7.74 -14.29 10.39
CA PRO A 81 7.23 -14.03 11.73
C PRO A 81 5.80 -13.49 11.73
N ASN A 82 5.05 -13.81 12.79
CA ASN A 82 3.71 -13.26 13.00
C ASN A 82 3.78 -11.88 13.70
N PRO A 83 2.84 -10.96 13.40
CA PRO A 83 1.80 -11.07 12.38
C PRO A 83 2.38 -10.95 10.97
N ARG A 84 1.93 -11.83 10.06
CA ARG A 84 2.39 -11.84 8.67
C ARG A 84 1.62 -10.84 7.83
N ILE A 85 2.33 -10.02 7.06
CA ILE A 85 1.75 -9.03 6.17
C ILE A 85 2.10 -9.40 4.73
N PHE A 86 1.08 -9.57 3.91
CA PHE A 86 1.22 -9.87 2.49
C PHE A 86 0.41 -8.88 1.66
N SER A 87 0.75 -8.78 0.38
CA SER A 87 -0.04 -8.04 -0.60
C SER A 87 -0.48 -8.97 -1.74
N THR A 88 -1.57 -8.61 -2.43
CA THR A 88 -2.00 -9.32 -3.63
C THR A 88 -2.88 -8.41 -4.50
N HIS A 89 -2.81 -8.62 -5.80
CA HIS A 89 -3.71 -8.04 -6.79
C HIS A 89 -4.84 -9.00 -7.22
N MET A 90 -4.97 -10.15 -6.56
CA MET A 90 -6.00 -11.11 -6.90
C MET A 90 -7.41 -10.56 -6.62
N PRO A 91 -8.38 -10.72 -7.54
CA PRO A 91 -9.77 -10.42 -7.28
C PRO A 91 -10.30 -11.19 -6.05
N PHE A 92 -11.17 -10.58 -5.25
CA PHE A 92 -11.65 -11.18 -4.01
C PHE A 92 -12.22 -12.59 -4.19
N ASN A 93 -12.98 -12.81 -5.28
CA ASN A 93 -13.66 -14.08 -5.54
C ASN A 93 -12.71 -15.25 -5.84
N VAL A 94 -11.49 -14.96 -6.30
CA VAL A 94 -10.48 -16.00 -6.61
C VAL A 94 -9.48 -16.20 -5.48
N LEU A 95 -9.57 -15.42 -4.39
CA LEU A 95 -8.76 -15.69 -3.21
C LEU A 95 -9.12 -17.07 -2.63
N PRO A 96 -8.12 -17.83 -2.15
CA PRO A 96 -8.37 -19.12 -1.52
C PRO A 96 -9.18 -18.97 -0.22
N ASP A 97 -9.91 -20.02 0.14
CA ASP A 97 -10.72 -20.05 1.37
C ASP A 97 -9.86 -19.86 2.63
N SER A 98 -8.58 -20.26 2.58
CA SER A 98 -7.61 -19.99 3.66
C SER A 98 -7.39 -18.50 3.95
N ILE A 99 -7.73 -17.61 3.01
CA ILE A 99 -7.74 -16.15 3.18
C ILE A 99 -9.18 -15.66 3.41
N ARG A 100 -10.14 -16.08 2.58
CA ARG A 100 -11.52 -15.56 2.64
C ARG A 100 -12.28 -15.98 3.90
N GLU A 101 -12.05 -17.18 4.40
CA GLU A 101 -12.80 -17.75 5.53
C GLU A 101 -12.00 -17.74 6.84
N SER A 102 -10.73 -17.32 6.83
CA SER A 102 -9.90 -17.22 8.04
C SER A 102 -10.10 -15.90 8.81
N GLU A 103 -9.43 -15.75 9.96
CA GLU A 103 -9.41 -14.49 10.72
C GLU A 103 -8.46 -13.43 10.14
N CYS A 104 -7.85 -13.69 8.97
CA CYS A 104 -7.05 -12.71 8.26
C CYS A 104 -7.86 -11.45 7.95
N LYS A 105 -7.33 -10.30 8.36
CA LYS A 105 -7.83 -8.97 8.00
C LYS A 105 -7.35 -8.58 6.60
N ILE A 106 -8.23 -7.96 5.82
CA ILE A 106 -7.96 -7.52 4.44
C ILE A 106 -8.17 -6.01 4.37
N ILE A 107 -7.16 -5.28 3.88
CA ILE A 107 -7.28 -3.85 3.56
C ILE A 107 -7.26 -3.71 2.04
N TYR A 108 -8.36 -3.23 1.46
CA TYR A 108 -8.47 -2.99 0.03
C TYR A 108 -8.31 -1.50 -0.28
N MET A 109 -7.41 -1.18 -1.20
CA MET A 109 -7.16 0.18 -1.67
C MET A 109 -7.73 0.38 -3.08
N CYS A 110 -8.81 1.13 -3.18
CA CYS A 110 -9.41 1.54 -4.44
C CYS A 110 -8.87 2.91 -4.87
N ARG A 111 -8.74 3.16 -6.17
CA ARG A 111 -8.39 4.48 -6.72
C ARG A 111 -9.38 4.87 -7.81
N ASN A 112 -9.50 6.16 -8.11
CA ASN A 112 -10.25 6.62 -9.26
C ASN A 112 -9.78 5.87 -10.54
N PRO A 113 -10.72 5.34 -11.35
CA PRO A 113 -10.41 4.51 -12.52
C PRO A 113 -9.54 5.23 -13.58
N LEU A 114 -9.70 6.54 -13.74
CA LEU A 114 -8.92 7.34 -14.69
C LEU A 114 -7.45 7.43 -14.27
N ASP A 115 -7.21 7.79 -13.01
CA ASP A 115 -5.86 7.85 -12.46
C ASP A 115 -5.24 6.45 -12.34
N HIS A 116 -6.05 5.43 -12.06
CA HIS A 116 -5.62 4.03 -12.07
C HIS A 116 -5.09 3.64 -13.46
N PHE A 117 -5.87 3.87 -14.53
CA PHE A 117 -5.47 3.55 -15.90
C PHE A 117 -4.14 4.21 -16.27
N ILE A 118 -4.00 5.52 -16.03
CA ILE A 118 -2.76 6.24 -16.35
C ILE A 118 -1.57 5.72 -15.54
N SER A 119 -1.76 5.45 -14.25
CA SER A 119 -0.73 4.87 -13.41
C SER A 119 -0.30 3.49 -13.89
N TYR A 120 -1.28 2.63 -14.20
CA TYR A 120 -1.08 1.26 -14.66
C TYR A 120 -0.35 1.23 -16.01
N ARG A 121 -0.81 2.03 -16.96
CA ARG A 121 -0.18 2.16 -18.28
C ARG A 121 1.27 2.61 -18.17
N HIS A 122 1.56 3.68 -17.41
CA HIS A 122 2.94 4.14 -17.22
C HIS A 122 3.84 3.09 -16.58
N PHE A 123 3.32 2.36 -15.60
CA PHE A 123 4.07 1.28 -14.94
C PHE A 123 4.41 0.16 -15.94
N LEU A 124 3.45 -0.29 -16.75
CA LEU A 124 3.69 -1.30 -17.78
C LEU A 124 4.64 -0.82 -18.86
N LEU A 125 4.52 0.43 -19.33
CA LEU A 125 5.44 0.96 -20.35
C LEU A 125 6.89 0.96 -19.90
N LYS A 126 7.17 1.32 -18.64
CA LYS A 126 8.53 1.24 -18.09
C LYS A 126 9.09 -0.19 -18.08
N LYS A 127 8.21 -1.20 -18.03
CA LYS A 127 8.57 -2.61 -18.12
C LYS A 127 8.76 -3.05 -19.58
N ILE A 128 7.81 -2.75 -20.47
CA ILE A 128 7.77 -3.20 -21.86
C ILE A 128 8.86 -2.55 -22.73
N ILE A 129 9.16 -1.27 -22.53
CA ILE A 129 10.23 -0.57 -23.28
C ILE A 129 11.60 -1.24 -23.08
N LYS A 130 11.79 -2.00 -21.99
CA LYS A 130 13.01 -2.78 -21.75
C LYS A 130 13.06 -4.11 -22.49
N GLU A 131 11.93 -4.57 -23.01
CA GLU A 131 11.78 -5.82 -23.75
C GLU A 131 11.81 -5.58 -25.27
N ASP A 132 12.16 -4.36 -25.73
CA ASP A 132 12.24 -3.92 -27.14
C ASP A 132 10.96 -4.16 -27.97
N VAL A 133 9.79 -4.19 -27.30
CA VAL A 133 8.48 -4.27 -27.94
C VAL A 133 7.89 -2.86 -28.07
N GLU A 134 7.38 -2.52 -29.26
CA GLU A 134 6.67 -1.26 -29.47
C GLU A 134 5.36 -1.27 -28.67
N PRO A 135 5.16 -0.32 -27.73
CA PRO A 135 3.97 -0.34 -26.89
C PRO A 135 2.74 0.19 -27.63
N LEU A 136 1.57 -0.34 -27.28
CA LEU A 136 0.28 0.15 -27.78
C LEU A 136 0.07 1.65 -27.47
N GLY A 137 -0.63 2.31 -28.39
CA GLY A 137 -1.05 3.70 -28.23
C GLY A 137 -1.97 3.89 -27.01
N ILE A 138 -2.11 5.14 -26.55
CA ILE A 138 -3.01 5.42 -25.41
C ILE A 138 -4.46 5.08 -25.74
N ASP A 139 -4.91 5.33 -26.97
CA ASP A 139 -6.29 5.04 -27.40
C ASP A 139 -6.60 3.54 -27.36
N GLU A 140 -5.71 2.71 -27.90
CA GLU A 140 -5.87 1.25 -27.94
C GLU A 140 -5.82 0.66 -26.52
N SER A 141 -4.83 1.05 -25.72
CA SER A 141 -4.72 0.59 -24.33
C SER A 141 -5.91 1.04 -23.47
N PHE A 142 -6.44 2.24 -23.72
CA PHE A 142 -7.64 2.74 -23.05
C PHE A 142 -8.90 1.97 -23.47
N ASP A 143 -9.03 1.64 -24.75
CA ASP A 143 -10.13 0.84 -25.26
C ASP A 143 -10.12 -0.56 -24.63
N MET A 144 -8.95 -1.22 -24.56
CA MET A 144 -8.78 -2.49 -23.85
C MET A 144 -9.16 -2.38 -22.37
N PHE A 145 -8.75 -1.31 -21.69
CA PHE A 145 -9.14 -1.06 -20.29
C PHE A 145 -10.66 -0.93 -20.13
N CYS A 146 -11.33 -0.21 -21.03
CA CYS A 146 -12.80 -0.08 -21.03
C CYS A 146 -13.51 -1.40 -21.33
N GLN A 147 -12.88 -2.31 -22.08
CA GLN A 147 -13.38 -3.67 -22.30
C GLN A 147 -13.09 -4.62 -21.11
N GLY A 148 -12.35 -4.16 -20.10
CA GLY A 148 -11.94 -4.97 -18.95
C GLY A 148 -10.71 -5.84 -19.21
N ILE A 149 -10.06 -5.69 -20.37
CA ILE A 149 -8.90 -6.48 -20.80
C ILE A 149 -7.64 -5.87 -20.20
N GLN A 150 -7.35 -6.23 -18.97
CA GLN A 150 -6.11 -5.90 -18.25
C GLN A 150 -5.74 -7.02 -17.28
N LEU A 151 -4.50 -7.01 -16.79
CA LEU A 151 -4.10 -7.94 -15.73
C LEU A 151 -4.96 -7.72 -14.48
N PHE A 152 -5.54 -8.80 -13.94
CA PHE A 152 -6.50 -8.79 -12.84
C PHE A 152 -7.79 -7.99 -13.13
N GLY A 153 -8.09 -7.70 -14.40
CA GLY A 153 -9.37 -7.10 -14.79
C GLY A 153 -10.53 -8.10 -14.79
N PRO A 154 -11.77 -7.61 -15.01
CA PRO A 154 -12.14 -6.21 -15.24
C PRO A 154 -12.05 -5.33 -13.98
N PHE A 155 -11.72 -4.04 -14.14
CA PHE A 155 -11.52 -3.12 -13.01
C PHE A 155 -12.76 -3.02 -12.10
N TRP A 156 -13.95 -2.86 -12.68
CA TRP A 156 -15.19 -2.68 -11.90
C TRP A 156 -15.57 -3.93 -11.11
N GLU A 157 -15.45 -5.13 -11.70
CA GLU A 157 -15.70 -6.39 -10.99
C GLU A 157 -14.70 -6.61 -9.86
N HIS A 158 -13.43 -6.27 -10.09
CA HIS A 158 -12.40 -6.33 -9.07
C HIS A 158 -12.77 -5.43 -7.87
N VAL A 159 -13.16 -4.19 -8.12
CA VAL A 159 -13.57 -3.25 -7.06
C VAL A 159 -14.84 -3.73 -6.36
N LEU A 160 -15.84 -4.18 -7.11
CA LEU A 160 -17.11 -4.66 -6.56
C LEU A 160 -16.96 -5.90 -5.68
N GLY A 161 -16.05 -6.81 -6.02
CA GLY A 161 -15.77 -7.98 -5.20
C GLY A 161 -15.36 -7.59 -3.77
N TYR A 162 -14.40 -6.68 -3.65
CA TYR A 162 -13.95 -6.19 -2.33
C TYR A 162 -14.97 -5.26 -1.67
N TRP A 163 -15.71 -4.47 -2.43
CA TRP A 163 -16.79 -3.63 -1.90
C TRP A 163 -17.91 -4.46 -1.28
N ASN A 164 -18.37 -5.50 -1.96
CA ASN A 164 -19.39 -6.41 -1.44
C ASN A 164 -18.86 -7.20 -0.23
N ALA A 165 -17.60 -7.61 -0.24
CA ALA A 165 -16.97 -8.26 0.90
C ALA A 165 -16.92 -7.33 2.13
N HIS A 166 -16.57 -6.06 1.93
CA HIS A 166 -16.61 -5.03 2.97
C HIS A 166 -18.02 -4.82 3.53
N LEU A 167 -19.04 -4.70 2.67
CA LEU A 167 -20.43 -4.55 3.11
C LEU A 167 -20.93 -5.77 3.90
N LYS A 168 -20.48 -6.98 3.52
CA LYS A 168 -20.85 -8.23 4.19
C LYS A 168 -20.16 -8.38 5.54
N ASN A 169 -18.88 -8.02 5.65
CA ASN A 169 -18.09 -8.16 6.87
C ASN A 169 -17.03 -7.04 6.99
N PRO A 170 -17.42 -5.86 7.50
CA PRO A 170 -16.53 -4.70 7.62
C PRO A 170 -15.43 -4.90 8.66
N GLU A 171 -15.61 -5.83 9.60
CA GLU A 171 -14.58 -6.22 10.57
C GLU A 171 -13.45 -7.03 9.92
N LYS A 172 -13.73 -7.74 8.82
CA LYS A 172 -12.73 -8.52 8.08
C LYS A 172 -12.12 -7.76 6.92
N VAL A 173 -12.91 -6.95 6.21
CA VAL A 173 -12.47 -6.25 5.00
C VAL A 173 -12.66 -4.74 5.17
N LEU A 174 -11.57 -3.99 5.22
CA LEU A 174 -11.57 -2.54 5.23
C LEU A 174 -11.41 -2.02 3.79
N PHE A 175 -12.44 -1.34 3.29
CA PHE A 175 -12.39 -0.69 1.98
C PHE A 175 -11.96 0.78 2.11
N LEU A 176 -10.88 1.15 1.43
CA LEU A 176 -10.31 2.51 1.42
C LEU A 176 -10.28 3.06 0.00
N LYS A 177 -10.34 4.39 -0.11
CA LYS A 177 -10.10 5.12 -1.36
C LYS A 177 -8.80 5.91 -1.25
N TYR A 178 -7.95 5.79 -2.27
CA TYR A 178 -6.67 6.46 -2.36
C TYR A 178 -6.81 7.98 -2.22
N GLU A 179 -7.85 8.54 -2.83
CA GLU A 179 -8.11 9.98 -2.80
C GLU A 179 -8.40 10.47 -1.38
N ASP A 180 -9.20 9.71 -0.62
CA ASP A 180 -9.54 10.07 0.76
C ASP A 180 -8.33 9.88 1.69
N LEU A 181 -7.56 8.80 1.50
CA LEU A 181 -6.32 8.56 2.25
C LEU A 181 -5.28 9.64 1.99
N LYS A 182 -5.15 10.12 0.74
CA LYS A 182 -4.22 11.19 0.41
C LYS A 182 -4.67 12.55 0.96
N GLU A 183 -5.98 12.82 0.97
CA GLU A 183 -6.54 14.06 1.52
C GLU A 183 -6.39 14.16 3.05
N ASN A 184 -6.46 13.03 3.77
CA ASN A 184 -6.36 13.01 5.23
C ASN A 184 -5.63 11.76 5.73
N SER A 185 -4.31 11.71 5.54
CA SER A 185 -3.52 10.53 5.85
C SER A 185 -3.56 10.15 7.33
N THR A 186 -3.54 11.13 8.25
CA THR A 186 -3.50 10.86 9.69
C THR A 186 -4.78 10.17 10.16
N LEU A 187 -5.95 10.62 9.69
CA LEU A 187 -7.24 9.97 9.95
C LEU A 187 -7.23 8.50 9.48
N TYR A 188 -6.74 8.24 8.27
CA TYR A 188 -6.75 6.90 7.69
C TYR A 188 -5.69 5.99 8.31
N VAL A 189 -4.54 6.52 8.74
CA VAL A 189 -3.55 5.76 9.53
C VAL A 189 -4.18 5.31 10.85
N LYS A 190 -4.87 6.21 11.56
CA LYS A 190 -5.63 5.86 12.78
C LYS A 190 -6.68 4.78 12.52
N LYS A 191 -7.49 4.95 11.47
CA LYS A 191 -8.52 3.99 11.07
C LYS A 191 -7.95 2.60 10.75
N ILE A 192 -6.80 2.54 10.07
CA ILE A 192 -6.11 1.28 9.76
C ILE A 192 -5.62 0.63 11.05
N ALA A 193 -5.02 1.41 11.96
CA ALA A 193 -4.51 0.92 13.24
C ALA A 193 -5.61 0.32 14.11
N GLU A 194 -6.76 0.99 14.21
CA GLU A 194 -7.96 0.46 14.86
C GLU A 194 -8.43 -0.86 14.23
N PHE A 195 -8.52 -0.91 12.89
CA PHE A 195 -9.01 -2.07 12.15
C PHE A 195 -8.12 -3.32 12.32
N ILE A 196 -6.79 -3.14 12.38
CA ILE A 196 -5.85 -4.25 12.60
C ILE A 196 -5.71 -4.64 14.07
N GLY A 197 -6.46 -4.00 14.98
CA GLY A 197 -6.44 -4.30 16.42
C GLY A 197 -5.25 -3.70 17.17
N LEU A 198 -4.62 -2.66 16.62
CA LEU A 198 -3.50 -1.92 17.24
C LEU A 198 -3.84 -0.42 17.32
N PRO A 199 -4.92 -0.02 18.01
CA PRO A 199 -5.28 1.39 18.12
C PRO A 199 -4.18 2.18 18.84
N PHE A 200 -3.97 3.42 18.41
CA PHE A 200 -3.07 4.34 19.11
C PHE A 200 -3.65 4.70 20.49
N SER A 201 -2.78 4.81 21.48
CA SER A 201 -3.11 5.36 22.79
C SER A 201 -3.20 6.88 22.73
N SER A 202 -3.90 7.49 23.71
CA SER A 202 -3.99 8.96 23.80
C SER A 202 -2.62 9.63 23.90
N GLU A 203 -1.68 8.98 24.59
CA GLU A 203 -0.31 9.48 24.74
C GLU A 203 0.47 9.45 23.42
N GLU A 204 0.31 8.39 22.61
CA GLU A 204 0.90 8.34 21.27
C GLU A 204 0.31 9.39 20.32
N GLU A 205 -0.99 9.66 20.43
CA GLU A 205 -1.66 10.73 19.67
C GLU A 205 -1.16 12.12 20.08
N GLU A 206 -1.07 12.39 21.38
CA GLU A 206 -0.55 13.67 21.90
C GLU A 206 0.91 13.91 21.51
N GLN A 207 1.70 12.84 21.37
CA GLN A 207 3.09 12.89 20.89
C GLN A 207 3.23 13.05 19.37
N GLY A 208 2.13 13.05 18.62
CA GLY A 208 2.14 13.19 17.17
C GLY A 208 2.67 11.97 16.42
N LEU A 209 2.53 10.76 17.00
CA LEU A 209 3.01 9.52 16.38
C LEU A 209 2.37 9.29 15.00
N ILE A 210 1.07 9.60 14.87
CA ILE A 210 0.30 9.41 13.65
C ILE A 210 0.82 10.32 12.52
N GLU A 211 1.13 11.58 12.85
CA GLU A 211 1.69 12.59 11.96
C GLU A 211 3.07 12.16 11.47
N GLU A 212 3.92 11.67 12.36
CA GLU A 212 5.27 11.22 12.03
C GLU A 212 5.26 9.95 11.17
N ILE A 213 4.40 8.97 11.46
CA ILE A 213 4.19 7.80 10.57
C ILE A 213 3.70 8.27 9.20
N SER A 214 2.71 9.17 9.16
CA SER A 214 2.17 9.70 7.90
C SER A 214 3.24 10.42 7.07
N LYS A 215 4.08 11.22 7.73
CA LYS A 215 5.18 11.96 7.11
C LYS A 215 6.28 11.03 6.61
N PHE A 216 6.66 10.03 7.41
CA PHE A 216 7.67 9.04 7.03
C PHE A 216 7.19 8.19 5.85
N CYS A 217 5.94 7.74 5.86
CA CYS A 217 5.35 6.95 4.77
C CYS A 217 4.85 7.80 3.59
N SER A 218 5.05 9.13 3.62
CA SER A 218 4.61 10.02 2.56
C SER A 218 5.31 9.72 1.23
N PHE A 219 4.64 10.06 0.12
CA PHE A 219 5.23 9.94 -1.21
C PHE A 219 6.55 10.72 -1.32
N GLU A 220 6.60 11.94 -0.79
CA GLU A 220 7.78 12.80 -0.83
C GLU A 220 8.96 12.16 -0.10
N ASN A 221 8.74 11.60 1.10
CA ASN A 221 9.81 10.94 1.82
C ASN A 221 10.24 9.63 1.14
N LEU A 222 9.30 8.70 0.92
CA LEU A 222 9.63 7.36 0.41
C LEU A 222 10.25 7.41 -1.00
N SER A 223 9.74 8.24 -1.91
CA SER A 223 10.33 8.38 -3.25
C SER A 223 11.74 8.97 -3.24
N ASN A 224 12.11 9.67 -2.15
CA ASN A 224 13.42 10.28 -2.01
C ASN A 224 14.48 9.40 -1.36
N LEU A 225 14.08 8.28 -0.74
CA LEU A 225 15.01 7.31 -0.17
C LEU A 225 15.82 6.62 -1.27
N GLU A 226 17.12 6.45 -1.03
CA GLU A 226 18.05 5.87 -2.01
C GLU A 226 17.61 4.48 -2.46
N VAL A 227 17.14 3.65 -1.52
CA VAL A 227 16.65 2.29 -1.78
C VAL A 227 15.44 2.23 -2.70
N ASN A 228 14.72 3.35 -2.86
CA ASN A 228 13.59 3.48 -3.77
C ASN A 228 13.95 4.15 -5.10
N LYS A 229 15.12 4.79 -5.18
CA LYS A 229 15.67 5.39 -6.41
C LYS A 229 16.51 4.38 -7.20
N THR A 230 17.23 3.51 -6.50
CA THR A 230 18.14 2.53 -7.08
C THR A 230 17.74 1.09 -6.76
N GLY A 231 18.29 0.15 -7.53
CA GLY A 231 17.98 -1.27 -7.40
C GLY A 231 16.76 -1.72 -8.21
N LYS A 232 16.49 -3.03 -8.14
CA LYS A 232 15.39 -3.68 -8.84
C LYS A 232 14.72 -4.71 -7.95
N LEU A 233 13.40 -4.70 -7.95
CA LEU A 233 12.59 -5.78 -7.39
C LEU A 233 12.67 -7.00 -8.32
N HIS A 234 13.11 -8.13 -7.76
CA HIS A 234 13.33 -9.41 -8.49
C HIS A 234 14.26 -9.32 -9.70
N GLY A 235 15.14 -8.31 -9.75
CA GLY A 235 15.98 -8.05 -10.92
C GLY A 235 15.24 -7.54 -12.18
N ILE A 236 13.91 -7.40 -12.11
CA ILE A 236 13.05 -7.09 -13.27
C ILE A 236 12.60 -5.63 -13.22
N VAL A 237 11.93 -5.22 -12.13
CA VAL A 237 11.29 -3.90 -12.04
C VAL A 237 12.18 -2.96 -11.24
N GLU A 238 12.58 -1.83 -11.83
CA GLU A 238 13.33 -0.80 -11.08
C GLU A 238 12.50 -0.22 -9.95
N ASN A 239 13.12 -0.04 -8.77
CA ASN A 239 12.43 0.49 -7.60
C ASN A 239 11.81 1.88 -7.87
N SER A 240 12.47 2.70 -8.68
CA SER A 240 11.97 4.01 -9.10
C SER A 240 10.72 3.95 -9.99
N SER A 241 10.34 2.77 -10.48
CA SER A 241 9.11 2.59 -11.28
C SER A 241 7.86 2.65 -10.41
N PHE A 242 7.96 2.36 -9.11
CA PHE A 242 6.84 2.41 -8.16
C PHE A 242 6.50 3.85 -7.71
N PHE A 243 7.41 4.81 -7.91
CA PHE A 243 7.23 6.21 -7.54
C PHE A 243 7.21 7.10 -8.80
N ARG A 244 6.02 7.61 -9.17
CA ARG A 244 5.84 8.43 -10.37
C ARG A 244 5.55 9.90 -10.05
N LYS A 245 4.30 10.21 -9.69
CA LYS A 245 3.87 11.56 -9.25
C LYS A 245 3.16 11.52 -7.90
N GLY A 246 2.42 10.43 -7.64
CA GLY A 246 1.65 10.31 -6.41
C GLY A 246 0.49 11.30 -6.31
N GLU A 247 0.02 11.87 -7.42
CA GLU A 247 -1.03 12.92 -7.44
C GLU A 247 -2.43 12.36 -7.75
N ILE A 248 -3.46 13.15 -7.41
CA ILE A 248 -4.86 12.90 -7.80
C ILE A 248 -5.17 13.79 -9.00
N GLY A 249 -5.86 13.25 -10.01
CA GLY A 249 -6.31 14.00 -11.17
C GLY A 249 -5.26 14.14 -12.28
N ASP A 250 -4.15 13.41 -12.19
CA ASP A 250 -3.10 13.45 -13.21
C ASP A 250 -3.58 12.91 -14.56
N TRP A 251 -4.67 12.13 -14.56
CA TRP A 251 -5.35 11.70 -15.78
C TRP A 251 -5.72 12.84 -16.74
N LYS A 252 -5.97 14.05 -16.24
CA LYS A 252 -6.30 15.23 -17.05
C LYS A 252 -5.16 15.65 -18.01
N ASN A 253 -3.93 15.24 -17.70
CA ASN A 253 -2.76 15.52 -18.54
C ASN A 253 -2.62 14.54 -19.72
N TYR A 254 -3.44 13.49 -19.79
CA TYR A 254 -3.28 12.38 -20.73
C TYR A 254 -4.56 12.00 -21.47
N LEU A 255 -5.69 12.01 -20.79
CA LEU A 255 -6.97 11.56 -21.35
C LEU A 255 -7.78 12.75 -21.88
N THR A 256 -8.42 12.56 -23.04
CA THR A 256 -9.38 13.54 -23.56
C THR A 256 -10.67 13.54 -22.72
N PRO A 257 -11.46 14.62 -22.78
CA PRO A 257 -12.78 14.64 -22.14
C PRO A 257 -13.69 13.48 -22.57
N GLU A 258 -13.63 13.06 -23.83
CA GLU A 258 -14.42 11.95 -24.36
C GLU A 258 -14.01 10.61 -23.76
N MET A 259 -12.70 10.36 -23.61
CA MET A 259 -12.19 9.19 -22.92
C MET A 259 -12.66 9.19 -21.46
N ALA A 260 -12.53 10.34 -20.79
CA ALA A 260 -12.92 10.45 -19.39
C ALA A 260 -14.42 10.20 -19.18
N GLU A 261 -15.26 10.75 -20.04
CA GLU A 261 -16.70 10.55 -20.03
C GLU A 261 -17.08 9.09 -20.28
N ARG A 262 -16.39 8.41 -21.20
CA ARG A 262 -16.65 7.00 -21.52
C ARG A 262 -16.47 6.11 -20.29
N ILE A 263 -15.37 6.25 -19.56
CA ILE A 263 -15.13 5.41 -18.36
C ILE A 263 -16.03 5.84 -17.20
N ASN A 264 -16.35 7.13 -17.04
CA ASN A 264 -17.28 7.57 -16.01
C ASN A 264 -18.66 6.93 -16.20
N LYS A 265 -19.21 6.97 -17.43
CA LYS A 265 -20.47 6.30 -17.75
C LYS A 265 -20.42 4.80 -17.54
N LEU A 266 -19.31 4.15 -17.94
CA LEU A 266 -19.13 2.73 -17.71
C LEU A 266 -19.16 2.42 -16.22
N MET A 267 -18.43 3.17 -15.40
CA MET A 267 -18.34 2.94 -13.96
C MET A 267 -19.65 3.26 -13.25
N GLU A 268 -20.37 4.30 -13.66
CA GLU A 268 -21.72 4.59 -13.14
C GLU A 268 -22.68 3.43 -13.41
N SER A 269 -22.66 2.89 -14.64
CA SER A 269 -23.49 1.77 -15.03
C SER A 269 -23.13 0.48 -14.27
N GLN A 270 -21.84 0.16 -14.15
CA GLN A 270 -21.37 -1.06 -13.48
C GLN A 270 -21.56 -1.01 -11.96
N LEU A 271 -21.50 0.18 -11.34
CA LEU A 271 -21.64 0.37 -9.89
C LEU A 271 -23.07 0.74 -9.46
N GLU A 272 -24.00 0.82 -10.41
CA GLU A 272 -25.39 1.10 -10.14
C GLU A 272 -25.96 0.07 -9.14
N GLY A 273 -26.65 0.55 -8.11
CA GLY A 273 -27.22 -0.29 -7.06
C GLY A 273 -26.27 -0.71 -5.94
N TYR A 274 -24.96 -0.53 -6.07
CA TYR A 274 -23.99 -0.91 -5.03
C TYR A 274 -23.68 0.18 -4.01
N GLY A 275 -24.09 1.42 -4.26
CA GLY A 275 -23.83 2.57 -3.36
C GLY A 275 -22.38 3.06 -3.36
N LEU A 276 -21.50 2.50 -4.20
CA LEU A 276 -20.12 2.96 -4.38
C LEU A 276 -20.07 4.10 -5.39
N LYS A 277 -19.46 5.23 -4.99
CA LYS A 277 -19.27 6.41 -5.84
C LYS A 277 -17.83 6.90 -5.81
N PHE A 278 -17.32 7.37 -6.93
CA PHE A 278 -16.02 8.05 -7.02
C PHE A 278 -16.20 9.57 -6.98
N LYS A 279 -15.25 10.27 -6.34
CA LYS A 279 -15.16 11.73 -6.44
C LYS A 279 -14.72 12.07 -7.85
N ASN A 280 -15.62 12.60 -8.68
CA ASN A 280 -15.25 13.26 -9.92
C ASN A 280 -14.84 14.68 -9.57
N LYS A 281 -13.56 14.90 -9.25
CA LYS A 281 -13.05 16.27 -9.14
C LYS A 281 -12.94 16.84 -10.56
N SER A 282 -14.02 17.47 -11.01
CA SER A 282 -14.09 18.38 -12.15
C SER A 282 -12.92 19.35 -12.13
#